data_AF-A0A8T3AV68-F1
#
_entry.id   AF-A0A8T3AV68-F1
#
_cell.length_a   1.000
_cell.length_b   1.000
_cell.length_c   1.000
_cell.angle_alpha   90.00
_cell.angle_beta   90.00
_cell.angle_gamma   90.00
#
_symmetry.space_group_name_H-M   'P 1'
#
loop_
_entity.id
_entity.type
_entity.pdbx_description
1 polymer ?
#
loop_
_entity_poly.entity_id
_entity_poly.type
_entity_poly.pdbx_seq_one_letter_code
_entity_poly.pdbx_strand_id
1 'polypeptide(L)'
;MALNLKKMQIDLALRCLRTSDNMVEKFPSSPSPLINLVKNFYEHLNNKDMKKLNELLDSSCIFEDLAFPSPFKEKQAVYHFLEELATAMGQNVRFRIDDVYEEGKQNAGARWHLEWNERIIPFTKGCSFFYCSENSSSLLIKKACVFVESPVKPGAIVLDLLRFVTLFFDKFPKLAVWFLEKPHVLFQFMMKAYKIFLEPLLLPILVYYTHLWTYAARLLSYAINLLQTVLKLFM
;
A
#
# COMPACT_ATOMS: atom_id res chain seq x y z
N MET A 1 -25.48 -5.13 10.39
CA MET A 1 -24.19 -4.62 10.92
C MET A 1 -23.17 -4.32 9.81
N ALA A 2 -22.92 -5.21 8.85
CA ALA A 2 -21.97 -4.98 7.74
C ALA A 2 -22.33 -3.82 6.78
N LEU A 3 -23.62 -3.54 6.56
CA LEU A 3 -24.08 -2.46 5.68
C LEU A 3 -23.71 -1.06 6.22
N ASN A 4 -23.67 -0.91 7.54
CA ASN A 4 -23.34 0.36 8.20
C ASN A 4 -21.84 0.66 8.14
N LEU A 5 -20.99 -0.36 8.30
CA LEU A 5 -19.54 -0.24 8.14
C LEU A 5 -19.14 0.16 6.71
N LYS A 6 -19.78 -0.43 5.68
CA LYS A 6 -19.51 -0.08 4.28
C LYS A 6 -19.93 1.35 3.95
N LYS A 7 -21.10 1.80 4.43
CA LYS A 7 -21.56 3.18 4.22
C LYS A 7 -20.66 4.20 4.93
N MET A 8 -20.24 3.88 6.16
CA MET A 8 -19.32 4.70 6.97
C MET A 8 -17.92 4.82 6.34
N GLN A 9 -17.38 3.73 5.78
CA GLN A 9 -16.13 3.75 5.01
C GLN A 9 -16.19 4.73 3.83
N ILE A 10 -17.32 4.80 3.14
CA ILE A 10 -17.50 5.66 1.98
C ILE A 10 -17.52 7.13 2.37
N ASP A 11 -18.24 7.52 3.42
CA ASP A 11 -18.34 8.93 3.84
C ASP A 11 -17.01 9.50 4.32
N LEU A 12 -16.26 8.75 5.14
CA LEU A 12 -14.94 9.16 5.58
C LEU A 12 -13.94 9.21 4.43
N ALA A 13 -13.98 8.22 3.52
CA ALA A 13 -13.13 8.22 2.34
C ALA A 13 -13.43 9.42 1.42
N LEU A 14 -14.71 9.73 1.20
CA LEU A 14 -15.10 10.89 0.42
C LEU A 14 -14.65 12.20 1.06
N ARG A 15 -14.66 12.32 2.39
CA ARG A 15 -14.12 13.51 3.08
C ARG A 15 -12.60 13.62 2.94
N CYS A 16 -11.88 12.52 3.11
CA CYS A 16 -10.41 12.51 3.04
C CYS A 16 -9.86 12.69 1.62
N LEU A 17 -10.62 12.29 0.60
CA LEU A 17 -10.22 12.35 -0.81
C LEU A 17 -10.69 13.61 -1.54
N ARG A 18 -11.42 14.53 -0.88
CA ARG A 18 -11.82 15.82 -1.48
C ARG A 18 -10.61 16.74 -1.60
N THR A 19 -10.20 17.03 -2.83
CA THR A 19 -9.02 17.85 -3.17
C THR A 19 -9.38 19.28 -3.59
N SER A 20 -10.54 19.83 -3.22
CA SER A 20 -10.89 21.19 -3.62
C SER A 20 -10.09 22.24 -2.84
N ASP A 21 -9.23 22.98 -3.54
CA ASP A 21 -8.39 24.07 -3.02
C ASP A 21 -9.17 25.24 -2.36
N ASN A 22 -10.52 25.24 -2.39
CA ASN A 22 -11.35 26.41 -2.06
C ASN A 22 -12.36 26.23 -0.91
N MET A 23 -12.17 25.28 0.00
CA MET A 23 -13.03 25.15 1.19
C MET A 23 -12.16 25.07 2.44
N VAL A 24 -11.82 26.23 3.01
CA VAL A 24 -11.22 26.31 4.34
C VAL A 24 -12.31 25.93 5.35
N GLU A 25 -12.40 24.66 5.69
CA GLU A 25 -13.17 24.25 6.87
C GLU A 25 -12.50 24.88 8.10
N LYS A 26 -13.26 25.69 8.83
CA LYS A 26 -12.84 26.28 10.10
C LYS A 26 -12.71 25.15 11.12
N PHE A 27 -11.48 24.67 11.32
CA PHE A 27 -11.19 23.71 12.37
C PHE A 27 -11.36 24.35 13.76
N PRO A 28 -11.92 23.63 14.74
CA PRO A 28 -11.97 24.11 16.12
C PRO A 28 -10.57 24.37 16.69
N SER A 29 -10.47 25.35 17.58
CA SER A 29 -9.22 25.91 18.11
C SER A 29 -8.37 24.95 18.96
N SER A 30 -8.90 23.77 19.31
CA SER A 30 -8.14 22.68 19.92
C SER A 30 -8.39 21.36 19.17
N PRO A 31 -7.33 20.63 18.79
CA PRO A 31 -7.49 19.32 18.16
C PRO A 31 -8.10 18.35 19.16
N SER A 32 -9.15 17.66 18.72
CA SER A 32 -9.82 16.58 19.44
C SER A 32 -8.84 15.45 19.83
N PRO A 33 -9.20 14.59 20.80
CA PRO A 33 -8.38 13.45 21.19
C PRO A 33 -8.01 12.52 20.03
N LEU A 34 -8.91 12.36 19.06
CA LEU A 34 -8.74 11.47 17.92
C LEU A 34 -7.83 12.09 16.84
N ILE A 35 -7.92 13.40 16.56
CA ILE A 35 -6.90 14.11 15.75
C ILE A 35 -5.53 13.99 16.39
N ASN A 36 -5.42 14.18 17.71
CA ASN A 36 -4.15 14.05 18.42
C ASN A 36 -3.60 12.64 18.35
N LEU A 37 -4.43 11.61 18.51
CA LEU A 37 -4.01 10.21 18.37
C LEU A 37 -3.40 9.94 16.99
N VAL A 38 -4.05 10.41 15.92
CA VAL A 38 -3.55 10.24 14.54
C VAL A 38 -2.25 11.02 14.31
N LYS A 39 -2.17 12.27 14.78
CA LYS A 39 -0.93 13.07 14.66
C LYS A 39 0.22 12.44 15.43
N ASN A 40 -0.02 11.99 16.66
CA ASN A 40 0.97 11.31 17.50
C ASN A 40 1.45 10.02 16.86
N PHE A 41 0.56 9.25 16.22
CA PHE A 41 0.96 8.05 15.48
C PHE A 41 2.02 8.36 14.43
N TYR A 42 1.79 9.35 13.56
CA TYR A 42 2.78 9.71 12.54
C TYR A 42 4.01 10.40 13.10
N GLU A 43 3.88 11.21 14.16
CA GLU A 43 5.01 11.82 14.84
C GLU A 43 5.94 10.75 15.44
N HIS A 44 5.39 9.77 16.16
CA HIS A 44 6.17 8.68 16.72
C HIS A 44 6.76 7.79 15.63
N LEU A 45 6.06 7.55 14.53
CA LEU A 45 6.59 6.84 13.36
C LEU A 45 7.77 7.58 12.71
N ASN A 46 7.63 8.88 12.46
CA ASN A 46 8.68 9.71 11.89
C ASN A 46 9.93 9.75 12.79
N ASN A 47 9.72 9.87 14.10
CA ASN A 47 10.76 9.89 15.12
C ASN A 47 11.30 8.49 15.48
N LYS A 48 10.69 7.43 14.94
CA LYS A 48 11.04 6.02 15.22
C LYS A 48 10.93 5.68 16.71
N ASP A 49 10.01 6.34 17.41
CA ASP A 49 9.71 6.08 18.82
C ASP A 49 8.75 4.87 18.90
N MET A 50 9.33 3.69 18.70
CA MET A 50 8.57 2.43 18.63
C MET A 50 7.83 2.13 19.93
N LYS A 51 8.37 2.58 21.08
CA LYS A 51 7.73 2.40 22.38
C LYS A 51 6.40 3.17 22.43
N LYS A 52 6.41 4.47 22.10
CA LYS A 52 5.19 5.26 22.09
C LYS A 52 4.22 4.83 21.00
N LEU A 53 4.72 4.45 19.82
CA LEU A 53 3.87 3.84 18.78
C LEU A 53 3.09 2.64 19.33
N ASN A 54 3.77 1.73 20.04
CA ASN A 54 3.14 0.55 20.61
C ASN A 54 2.08 0.91 21.67
N GLU A 55 2.27 1.98 22.42
CA GLU A 55 1.30 2.47 23.41
C GLU A 55 0.00 2.96 22.76
N LEU A 56 0.03 3.41 21.50
CA LEU A 56 -1.16 3.85 20.75
C LEU A 56 -2.00 2.70 20.17
N LEU A 57 -1.49 1.46 20.18
CA LEU A 57 -2.11 0.31 19.53
C LEU A 57 -2.94 -0.52 20.52
N ASP A 58 -4.17 -0.86 20.12
CA ASP A 58 -4.99 -1.86 20.81
C ASP A 58 -4.35 -3.27 20.73
N SER A 59 -4.58 -4.14 21.71
CA SER A 59 -4.04 -5.51 21.68
C SER A 59 -4.53 -6.34 20.49
N SER A 60 -5.75 -6.06 20.04
CA SER A 60 -6.41 -6.72 18.89
C SER A 60 -6.30 -5.91 17.59
N CYS A 61 -5.31 -5.03 17.47
CA CYS A 61 -5.23 -4.10 16.35
C CYS A 61 -4.98 -4.80 15.00
N ILE A 62 -5.43 -4.16 13.93
CA ILE A 62 -5.25 -4.63 12.55
C ILE A 62 -4.67 -3.48 11.71
N PHE A 63 -3.62 -3.76 10.94
CA PHE A 63 -3.07 -2.82 9.97
C PHE A 63 -3.27 -3.39 8.57
N GLU A 64 -4.08 -2.71 7.76
CA GLU A 64 -4.42 -3.10 6.40
C GLU A 64 -3.83 -2.09 5.43
N ASP A 65 -2.63 -2.38 4.92
CA ASP A 65 -2.05 -1.64 3.80
C ASP A 65 -2.39 -2.39 2.51
N LEU A 66 -3.13 -1.72 1.61
CA LEU A 66 -3.61 -2.35 0.37
C LEU A 66 -2.52 -2.56 -0.68
N ALA A 67 -1.29 -2.11 -0.42
CA ALA A 67 -0.11 -2.54 -1.18
C ALA A 67 0.29 -4.00 -0.86
N PHE A 68 -0.20 -4.56 0.25
CA PHE A 68 0.09 -5.93 0.68
C PHE A 68 -1.11 -6.86 0.44
N PRO A 69 -0.87 -8.15 0.14
CA PRO A 69 -1.94 -9.11 -0.19
C PRO A 69 -2.82 -9.49 1.01
N SER A 70 -2.39 -9.20 2.25
CA SER A 70 -3.12 -9.54 3.46
C SER A 70 -2.80 -8.55 4.58
N PRO A 71 -3.77 -8.25 5.47
CA PRO A 71 -3.55 -7.34 6.59
C PRO A 71 -2.68 -7.98 7.68
N PHE A 72 -1.92 -7.13 8.37
CA PHE A 72 -1.20 -7.49 9.60
C PHE A 72 -2.19 -7.49 10.76
N LYS A 73 -2.26 -8.61 11.49
CA LYS A 73 -3.26 -8.81 12.54
C LYS A 73 -2.59 -9.00 13.88
N GLU A 74 -3.22 -8.44 14.91
CA GLU A 74 -2.75 -8.42 16.29
C GLU A 74 -1.53 -7.52 16.49
N LYS A 75 -1.39 -7.04 17.73
CA LYS A 75 -0.42 -6.01 18.08
C LYS A 75 1.02 -6.38 17.72
N GLN A 76 1.42 -7.64 17.87
CA GLN A 76 2.79 -8.08 17.56
C GLN A 76 3.12 -7.95 16.07
N ALA A 77 2.22 -8.39 15.17
CA ALA A 77 2.49 -8.32 13.73
C ALA A 77 2.42 -6.88 13.22
N VAL A 78 1.49 -6.08 13.74
CA VAL A 78 1.40 -4.64 13.43
C VAL A 78 2.66 -3.92 13.90
N TYR A 79 3.13 -4.20 15.11
CA TYR A 79 4.36 -3.61 15.65
C TYR A 79 5.58 -3.92 14.77
N HIS A 80 5.77 -5.19 14.40
CA HIS A 80 6.87 -5.62 13.55
C HIS A 80 6.84 -4.92 12.18
N PHE A 81 5.66 -4.84 11.55
CA PHE A 81 5.50 -4.11 10.30
C PHE A 81 5.87 -2.62 10.43
N LEU A 82 5.43 -1.95 11.51
CA LEU A 82 5.77 -0.56 11.75
C LEU A 82 7.27 -0.35 12.00
N GLU A 83 7.94 -1.32 12.62
CA GLU A 83 9.39 -1.32 12.81
C GLU A 83 10.14 -1.45 11.46
N GLU A 84 9.71 -2.37 10.61
CA GLU A 84 10.23 -2.52 9.24
C GLU A 84 10.03 -1.24 8.43
N LEU A 85 8.85 -0.63 8.52
CA LEU A 85 8.53 0.65 7.88
C LEU A 85 9.44 1.77 8.39
N ALA A 86 9.56 1.94 9.70
CA ALA A 86 10.41 2.95 10.33
C ALA A 86 11.89 2.78 9.94
N THR A 87 12.34 1.52 9.82
CA THR A 87 13.68 1.17 9.35
C THR A 87 13.87 1.56 7.88
N ALA A 88 12.92 1.19 7.01
CA ALA A 88 12.95 1.49 5.58
C ALA A 88 12.92 3.00 5.27
N MET A 89 12.24 3.80 6.11
CA MET A 89 12.23 5.26 6.01
C MET A 89 13.62 5.88 6.23
N GLY A 90 14.52 5.20 6.96
CA GLY A 90 15.83 5.75 7.31
C GLY A 90 15.71 7.09 8.05
N GLN A 91 16.77 7.90 8.06
CA GLN A 91 16.78 9.16 8.83
C GLN A 91 15.98 10.30 8.18
N ASN A 92 15.84 10.27 6.86
CA ASN A 92 15.47 11.46 6.10
C ASN A 92 14.05 11.42 5.52
N VAL A 93 13.43 10.23 5.47
CA VAL A 93 12.04 10.09 5.00
C VAL A 93 11.08 10.31 6.16
N ARG A 94 10.05 11.12 5.94
CA ARG A 94 8.98 11.40 6.90
C ARG A 94 7.62 11.44 6.22
N PHE A 95 6.58 11.06 6.94
CA PHE A 95 5.20 11.36 6.60
C PHE A 95 4.91 12.82 6.93
N ARG A 96 4.51 13.60 5.93
CA ARG A 96 3.95 14.94 6.11
C ARG A 96 2.43 14.84 6.06
N ILE A 97 1.78 15.21 7.16
CA ILE A 97 0.31 15.20 7.24
C ILE A 97 -0.21 16.48 6.61
N ASP A 98 -1.02 16.31 5.58
CA ASP A 98 -1.70 17.40 4.89
C ASP A 98 -2.93 17.82 5.71
N ASP A 99 -3.80 16.86 6.00
CA ASP A 99 -5.07 17.07 6.69
C ASP A 99 -5.45 15.87 7.55
N VAL A 100 -6.25 16.11 8.59
CA VAL A 100 -6.91 15.06 9.38
C VAL A 100 -8.40 15.39 9.49
N TYR A 101 -9.24 14.42 9.17
CA TYR A 101 -10.69 14.51 9.22
C TYR A 101 -11.24 13.54 10.25
N GLU A 102 -12.33 13.92 10.90
CA GLU A 102 -13.00 13.08 11.89
C GLU A 102 -14.42 12.76 11.48
N GLU A 103 -14.85 11.58 11.90
CA GLU A 103 -16.24 11.15 11.84
C GLU A 103 -16.64 10.52 13.19
N GLY A 104 -17.44 11.26 13.94
CA GLY A 104 -17.86 10.87 15.28
C GLY A 104 -16.71 10.95 16.28
N LYS A 105 -16.65 9.99 17.22
CA LYS A 105 -15.65 9.96 18.31
C LYS A 105 -14.55 8.92 18.12
N GLN A 106 -14.65 8.09 17.08
CA GLN A 106 -13.85 6.86 16.96
C GLN A 106 -13.21 6.68 15.58
N ASN A 107 -13.61 7.45 14.57
CA ASN A 107 -13.09 7.27 13.21
C ASN A 107 -12.43 8.55 12.72
N ALA A 108 -11.20 8.43 12.22
CA ALA A 108 -10.50 9.53 11.61
C ALA A 108 -9.82 9.09 10.33
N GLY A 109 -9.61 10.03 9.42
CA GLY A 109 -8.78 9.81 8.25
C GLY A 109 -7.74 10.90 8.13
N ALA A 110 -6.55 10.54 7.65
CA ALA A 110 -5.45 11.46 7.40
C ALA A 110 -5.03 11.38 5.94
N ARG A 111 -4.79 12.53 5.34
CA ARG A 111 -4.13 12.65 4.04
C ARG A 111 -2.67 13.03 4.29
N TRP A 112 -1.77 12.42 3.56
CA TRP A 112 -0.34 12.61 3.74
C TRP A 112 0.42 12.43 2.43
N HIS A 113 1.67 12.87 2.44
CA HIS A 113 2.67 12.54 1.44
C HIS A 113 4.00 12.25 2.12
N LEU A 114 4.91 11.56 1.44
CA LEU A 114 6.27 11.38 1.95
C LEU A 114 7.17 12.54 1.50
N GLU A 115 8.02 12.97 2.41
CA GLU A 115 9.10 13.90 2.14
C GLU A 115 10.45 13.23 2.44
N TRP A 116 11.45 13.50 1.61
CA TRP A 116 12.86 13.22 1.90
C TRP A 116 13.58 14.55 2.09
N ASN A 117 14.16 14.82 3.27
CA ASN A 117 14.83 16.09 3.57
C ASN A 117 13.98 17.32 3.18
N GLU A 118 12.70 17.33 3.56
CA GLU A 118 11.75 18.44 3.31
C GLU A 118 11.43 18.66 1.82
N ARG A 119 11.75 17.67 0.99
CA ARG A 119 11.38 17.64 -0.43
C ARG A 119 10.38 16.52 -0.65
N ILE A 120 9.25 16.86 -1.25
CA ILE A 120 8.18 15.92 -1.57
C ILE A 120 8.74 14.80 -2.47
N ILE A 121 8.51 13.54 -2.08
CA ILE A 121 8.85 12.38 -2.91
C ILE A 121 7.70 12.19 -3.93
N PRO A 122 7.96 12.21 -5.25
CA PRO A 122 6.92 12.02 -6.25
C PRO A 122 6.18 10.69 -6.09
N PHE A 123 4.88 10.70 -6.35
CA PHE A 123 4.01 9.51 -6.33
C PHE A 123 3.93 8.79 -4.97
N THR A 124 4.08 9.53 -3.87
CA THR A 124 3.99 9.00 -2.50
C THR A 124 2.84 9.61 -1.71
N LYS A 125 1.85 10.20 -2.38
CA LYS A 125 0.65 10.65 -1.68
C LYS A 125 -0.11 9.43 -1.16
N GLY A 126 -0.78 9.59 -0.04
CA GLY A 126 -1.58 8.53 0.53
C GLY A 126 -2.67 9.06 1.44
N CYS A 127 -3.54 8.16 1.84
CA CYS A 127 -4.47 8.41 2.91
C CYS A 127 -4.59 7.18 3.81
N SER A 128 -4.88 7.43 5.08
CA SER A 128 -5.04 6.38 6.07
C SER A 128 -6.28 6.63 6.89
N PHE A 129 -7.06 5.57 7.10
CA PHE A 129 -8.28 5.58 7.89
C PHE A 129 -8.04 4.81 9.19
N PHE A 130 -8.25 5.49 10.31
CA PHE A 130 -8.09 4.99 11.65
C PHE A 130 -9.46 4.73 12.29
N TYR A 131 -9.65 3.53 12.79
CA TYR A 131 -10.79 3.11 13.60
C TYR A 131 -10.27 2.84 15.00
N CYS A 132 -10.74 3.62 15.94
CA CYS A 132 -10.27 3.64 17.30
C CYS A 132 -11.34 3.12 18.24
N SER A 133 -10.93 2.54 19.35
CA SER A 133 -11.82 2.16 20.44
C SER A 133 -11.36 2.81 21.72
N GLU A 134 -12.33 3.27 22.52
CA GLU A 134 -12.06 3.65 23.90
C GLU A 134 -11.77 2.37 24.68
N ASN A 135 -10.57 2.25 25.23
CA ASN A 135 -10.27 1.28 26.27
C ASN A 135 -10.43 1.97 27.63
N SER A 136 -10.37 1.21 28.73
CA SER A 136 -10.65 1.71 30.10
C SER A 136 -9.83 2.93 30.56
N SER A 137 -8.77 3.32 29.84
CA SER A 137 -7.88 4.44 30.19
C SER A 137 -7.53 5.40 29.04
N SER A 138 -7.67 5.00 27.77
CA SER A 138 -7.26 5.83 26.61
C SER A 138 -7.91 5.38 25.30
N LEU A 139 -7.93 6.29 24.32
CA LEU A 139 -8.35 6.01 22.94
C LEU A 139 -7.19 5.32 22.19
N LEU A 140 -7.42 4.12 21.67
CA LEU A 140 -6.40 3.30 21.01
C LEU A 140 -6.79 2.97 19.57
N ILE A 141 -5.79 2.80 18.71
CA ILE A 141 -5.97 2.40 17.32
C ILE A 141 -6.29 0.90 17.27
N LYS A 142 -7.51 0.57 16.85
CA LYS A 142 -7.97 -0.81 16.65
C LYS A 142 -7.82 -1.28 15.21
N LYS A 143 -7.97 -0.38 14.24
CA LYS A 143 -7.68 -0.67 12.85
C LYS A 143 -7.12 0.55 12.13
N ALA A 144 -6.09 0.35 11.32
CA ALA A 144 -5.63 1.31 10.33
C ALA A 144 -5.81 0.69 8.93
N CYS A 145 -6.33 1.47 7.98
CA CYS A 145 -6.44 1.08 6.58
C CYS A 145 -5.73 2.12 5.72
N VAL A 146 -4.74 1.72 4.94
CA VAL A 146 -3.84 2.63 4.22
C VAL A 146 -3.95 2.42 2.72
N PHE A 147 -4.06 3.54 2.01
CA PHE A 147 -4.07 3.64 0.56
C PHE A 147 -2.90 4.50 0.14
N VAL A 148 -2.08 3.98 -0.77
CA VAL A 148 -0.91 4.68 -1.29
C VAL A 148 -1.08 4.88 -2.79
N GLU A 149 -0.69 6.06 -3.25
CA GLU A 149 -0.62 6.37 -4.67
C GLU A 149 0.31 5.38 -5.38
N SER A 150 -0.16 4.78 -6.48
CA SER A 150 0.69 3.90 -7.29
C SER A 150 1.76 4.71 -8.02
N PRO A 151 3.04 4.28 -8.02
CA PRO A 151 4.08 4.90 -8.83
C PRO A 151 3.83 4.68 -10.33
N VAL A 152 3.14 3.60 -10.68
CA VAL A 152 2.69 3.34 -12.05
C VAL A 152 1.31 3.97 -12.23
N LYS A 153 1.12 4.72 -13.32
CA LYS A 153 -0.14 5.40 -13.68
C LYS A 153 -0.86 4.70 -14.84
N PRO A 154 -1.45 3.51 -14.64
CA PRO A 154 -2.05 2.74 -15.73
C PRO A 154 -3.44 3.26 -16.15
N GLY A 155 -3.80 4.51 -15.83
CA GLY A 155 -5.17 5.01 -15.92
C GLY A 155 -5.83 4.77 -17.27
N ALA A 156 -5.14 5.05 -18.38
CA ALA A 156 -5.66 4.79 -19.72
C ALA A 156 -5.94 3.30 -19.97
N ILE A 157 -5.00 2.42 -19.63
CA ILE A 157 -5.12 0.96 -19.80
C ILE A 157 -6.26 0.41 -18.92
N VAL A 158 -6.37 0.89 -17.68
CA VAL A 158 -7.45 0.49 -16.76
C VAL A 158 -8.82 0.90 -17.31
N LEU A 159 -8.93 2.09 -17.91
CA LEU A 159 -10.17 2.55 -18.53
C LEU A 159 -10.55 1.73 -19.76
N ASP A 160 -9.57 1.39 -20.62
CA ASP A 160 -9.83 0.54 -21.78
C ASP A 160 -10.24 -0.89 -21.37
N LEU A 161 -9.57 -1.45 -20.35
CA LEU A 161 -9.93 -2.74 -19.77
C LEU A 161 -11.34 -2.69 -19.17
N LEU A 162 -11.68 -1.64 -18.42
CA LEU A 162 -13.01 -1.45 -17.87
C LEU A 162 -14.06 -1.39 -18.98
N ARG A 163 -13.82 -0.61 -20.04
CA ARG A 163 -14.73 -0.54 -21.21
C ARG A 163 -14.94 -1.92 -21.83
N PHE A 164 -13.87 -2.69 -22.02
CA PHE A 164 -13.95 -4.04 -22.56
C PHE A 164 -14.77 -4.97 -21.66
N VAL A 165 -14.49 -4.98 -20.36
CA VAL A 165 -15.23 -5.80 -19.37
C VAL A 165 -16.69 -5.42 -19.34
N THR A 166 -17.03 -4.13 -19.34
CA THR A 166 -18.41 -3.64 -19.39
C THR A 166 -19.12 -4.10 -20.67
N LEU A 167 -18.52 -3.90 -21.85
CA LEU A 167 -19.11 -4.36 -23.12
C LEU A 167 -19.34 -5.88 -23.13
N PHE A 168 -18.42 -6.66 -22.56
CA PHE A 168 -18.56 -8.10 -22.45
C PHE A 168 -19.69 -8.48 -21.48
N PHE A 169 -19.76 -7.84 -20.32
CA PHE A 169 -20.78 -8.12 -19.30
C PHE A 169 -22.18 -7.75 -19.80
N ASP A 170 -22.32 -6.61 -20.49
CA ASP A 170 -23.60 -6.16 -21.06
C ASP A 170 -24.06 -7.10 -22.18
N LYS A 171 -23.13 -7.65 -22.97
CA LYS A 171 -23.45 -8.64 -24.01
C LYS A 171 -23.85 -10.00 -23.43
N PHE A 172 -23.31 -10.37 -22.27
CA PHE A 172 -23.54 -11.67 -21.63
C PHE A 172 -23.93 -11.54 -20.14
N PRO A 173 -25.07 -10.94 -19.82
CA PRO A 173 -25.40 -10.52 -18.45
C PRO A 173 -25.57 -11.70 -17.48
N LYS A 174 -26.14 -12.83 -17.94
CA LYS A 174 -26.26 -14.05 -17.11
C LYS A 174 -24.90 -14.63 -16.74
N LEU A 175 -23.93 -14.60 -17.68
CA LEU A 175 -22.57 -15.04 -17.44
C LEU A 175 -21.86 -14.06 -16.49
N ALA A 176 -22.06 -12.76 -16.67
CA ALA A 176 -21.49 -11.72 -15.81
C ALA A 176 -21.97 -11.83 -14.35
N VAL A 177 -23.28 -12.01 -14.12
CA VAL A 177 -23.83 -12.21 -12.77
C VAL A 177 -23.23 -13.46 -12.13
N TRP A 178 -23.26 -14.59 -12.85
CA TRP A 178 -22.65 -15.83 -12.39
C TRP A 178 -21.15 -15.67 -12.08
N PHE A 179 -20.45 -14.88 -12.89
CA PHE A 179 -19.02 -14.57 -12.76
C PHE A 179 -18.72 -13.72 -11.51
N LEU A 180 -19.54 -12.70 -11.25
CA LEU A 180 -19.41 -11.82 -10.08
C LEU A 180 -19.76 -12.52 -8.76
N GLU A 181 -20.70 -13.47 -8.79
CA GLU A 181 -21.08 -14.25 -7.60
C GLU A 181 -20.06 -15.34 -7.23
N LYS A 182 -19.21 -15.78 -8.17
CA LYS A 182 -18.25 -16.88 -7.97
C LYS A 182 -16.79 -16.50 -8.29
N PRO A 183 -16.21 -15.49 -7.61
CA PRO A 183 -14.87 -14.99 -7.91
C PRO A 183 -13.75 -16.03 -7.68
N HIS A 184 -13.94 -17.02 -6.81
CA HIS A 184 -12.95 -18.09 -6.62
C HIS A 184 -12.85 -19.05 -7.83
N VAL A 185 -13.97 -19.29 -8.52
CA VAL A 185 -13.99 -20.12 -9.74
C VAL A 185 -13.29 -19.38 -10.88
N LEU A 186 -13.40 -18.05 -10.92
CA LEU A 186 -12.67 -17.20 -11.85
C LEU A 186 -11.15 -17.35 -11.69
N PHE A 187 -10.63 -17.23 -10.48
CA PHE A 187 -9.19 -17.35 -10.27
C PHE A 187 -8.67 -18.71 -10.75
N GLN A 188 -9.40 -19.80 -10.47
CA GLN A 188 -9.05 -21.12 -10.97
C GLN A 188 -9.12 -21.22 -12.51
N PHE A 189 -10.15 -20.64 -13.13
CA PHE A 189 -10.30 -20.66 -14.59
C PHE A 189 -9.22 -19.84 -15.29
N MET A 190 -8.94 -18.62 -14.79
CA MET A 190 -7.85 -17.75 -15.28
C MET A 190 -6.50 -18.42 -15.11
N MET A 191 -6.24 -19.04 -13.96
CA MET A 191 -5.00 -19.79 -13.74
C MET A 191 -4.88 -20.98 -14.70
N LYS A 192 -5.97 -21.70 -14.99
CA LYS A 192 -5.96 -22.78 -16.00
C LYS A 192 -5.70 -22.24 -17.41
N ALA A 193 -6.36 -21.15 -17.80
CA ALA A 193 -6.13 -20.51 -19.10
C ALA A 193 -4.68 -20.01 -19.21
N TYR A 194 -4.15 -19.37 -18.16
CA TYR A 194 -2.76 -18.96 -18.07
C TYR A 194 -1.80 -20.14 -18.28
N LYS A 195 -2.03 -21.28 -17.61
CA LYS A 195 -1.19 -22.48 -17.80
C LYS A 195 -1.27 -23.06 -19.21
N ILE A 196 -2.42 -23.01 -19.86
CA ILE A 196 -2.59 -23.56 -21.21
C ILE A 196 -1.96 -22.64 -22.26
N PHE A 197 -2.12 -21.32 -22.12
CA PHE A 197 -1.77 -20.36 -23.17
C PHE A 197 -0.48 -19.58 -22.90
N LEU A 198 -0.23 -19.16 -21.66
CA LEU A 198 0.92 -18.31 -21.32
C LEU A 198 2.16 -19.14 -20.93
N GLU A 199 1.99 -20.23 -20.19
CA GLU A 199 3.11 -21.05 -19.72
C GLU A 199 3.98 -21.60 -20.88
N PRO A 200 3.42 -22.14 -21.98
CA PRO A 200 4.22 -22.62 -23.11
C PRO A 200 4.93 -21.51 -23.89
N LEU A 201 4.45 -20.26 -23.78
CA LEU A 201 5.01 -19.11 -24.49
C LEU A 201 6.09 -18.40 -23.66
N LEU A 202 5.93 -18.36 -22.34
CA LEU A 202 6.88 -17.79 -21.40
C LEU A 202 8.08 -18.72 -21.12
N LEU A 203 7.86 -20.04 -21.07
CA LEU A 203 8.92 -21.02 -20.79
C LEU A 203 10.11 -20.92 -21.76
N PRO A 204 9.93 -20.87 -23.10
CA PRO A 204 11.04 -20.71 -24.04
C PRO A 204 11.80 -19.39 -23.86
N ILE A 205 11.09 -18.29 -23.56
CA ILE A 205 11.69 -16.98 -23.31
C ILE A 205 12.53 -17.02 -22.03
N LEU A 206 12.01 -17.65 -20.97
CA LEU A 206 12.70 -17.79 -19.70
C LEU A 206 13.98 -18.64 -19.84
N VAL A 207 13.89 -19.77 -20.56
CA VAL A 207 15.03 -20.64 -20.87
C VAL A 207 16.08 -19.92 -21.73
N TYR A 208 15.63 -19.16 -22.73
CA TYR A 208 16.55 -18.35 -23.53
C TYR A 208 17.28 -17.30 -22.67
N TYR A 209 16.54 -16.63 -21.78
CA TYR A 209 17.09 -15.62 -20.88
C TYR A 209 18.12 -16.21 -19.91
N THR A 210 17.87 -17.38 -19.32
CA THR A 210 18.86 -18.03 -18.43
C THR A 210 20.13 -18.43 -19.18
N HIS A 211 20.03 -18.91 -20.42
CA HIS A 211 21.18 -19.17 -21.27
C HIS A 211 21.99 -17.90 -21.56
N LEU A 212 21.32 -16.81 -21.93
CA LEU A 212 21.96 -15.51 -22.18
C LEU A 212 22.81 -15.04 -20.99
N TRP A 213 22.27 -15.09 -19.77
CA TRP A 213 23.01 -14.73 -18.56
C TRP A 213 24.19 -15.66 -18.26
N THR A 214 24.04 -16.95 -18.55
CA THR A 214 25.13 -17.93 -18.39
C THR A 214 26.29 -17.60 -19.33
N TYR A 215 26.01 -17.20 -20.57
CA TYR A 215 27.04 -16.77 -21.51
C TYR A 215 27.71 -15.46 -21.08
N ALA A 216 26.92 -14.48 -20.63
CA ALA A 216 27.44 -13.21 -20.11
C ALA A 216 28.40 -13.43 -18.93
N ALA A 217 28.02 -14.30 -17.97
CA ALA A 217 28.87 -14.62 -16.82
C ALA A 217 30.19 -15.31 -17.22
N ARG A 218 30.17 -16.19 -18.23
CA ARG A 218 31.38 -16.84 -18.77
C ARG A 218 32.29 -15.83 -19.46
N LEU A 219 31.74 -14.94 -20.30
CA LEU A 219 32.51 -13.87 -20.95
C LEU A 219 33.16 -12.95 -19.92
N LEU A 220 32.43 -12.56 -18.89
CA LEU A 220 32.94 -11.76 -17.79
C LEU A 220 34.09 -12.47 -17.06
N SER A 221 33.95 -13.77 -16.79
CA SER A 221 34.99 -14.58 -16.15
C SER A 221 36.27 -14.63 -16.99
N TYR A 222 36.16 -14.80 -18.31
CA TYR A 222 37.32 -14.74 -19.21
C TYR A 222 37.97 -13.36 -19.22
N ALA A 223 37.18 -12.28 -19.26
CA ALA A 223 37.71 -10.92 -19.21
C ALA A 223 38.47 -10.65 -17.90
N ILE A 224 37.94 -11.10 -16.75
CA ILE A 224 38.62 -10.98 -15.45
C ILE A 224 39.93 -11.77 -15.43
N ASN A 225 39.92 -13.02 -15.91
CA ASN A 225 41.14 -13.85 -15.96
C ASN A 225 42.20 -13.27 -16.90
N LEU A 226 41.80 -12.72 -18.04
CA LEU A 226 42.68 -12.02 -18.96
C LEU A 226 43.29 -10.78 -18.29
N LEU A 227 42.46 -9.97 -17.64
CA LEU A 227 42.90 -8.78 -16.90
C LEU A 227 43.91 -9.14 -15.80
N GLN A 228 43.63 -10.19 -15.01
CA GLN A 228 44.56 -10.69 -13.99
C GLN A 228 45.89 -11.16 -14.58
N THR A 229 45.86 -11.80 -15.74
CA THR A 229 47.08 -12.27 -16.43
C THR A 229 47.92 -11.09 -16.92
N VAL A 230 47.27 -10.08 -17.51
CA VAL A 230 47.94 -8.85 -17.94
C VAL A 230 48.50 -8.08 -16.74
N LEU A 231 47.75 -7.97 -15.63
CA LEU A 231 48.24 -7.32 -14.40
C LEU A 231 49.48 -8.03 -13.82
N LYS A 232 49.53 -9.36 -13.85
CA LYS A 232 50.70 -10.16 -13.45
C LYS A 232 51.91 -9.98 -14.36
N LEU A 233 51.73 -9.51 -15.59
CA LEU A 233 52.82 -9.19 -16.52
C LEU A 233 53.44 -7.81 -16.23
N PHE A 234 52.74 -6.93 -15.52
CA PHE A 234 53.18 -5.57 -15.18
C PHE A 234 53.63 -5.41 -13.72
N MET A 235 53.49 -6.43 -12.88
CA MET A 235 54.06 -6.51 -11.51
C MET A 235 55.26 -7.42 -11.49
#